data_AF-A0A7S3NCZ3-F1
#
_entry.id   AF-A0A7S3NCZ3-F1
#
_cell.length_a   1.000
_cell.length_b   1.000
_cell.length_c   1.000
_cell.angle_alpha   90.00
_cell.angle_beta   90.00
_cell.angle_gamma   90.00
#
_symmetry.space_group_name_H-M   'P 1'
#
loop_
_entity.id
_entity.type
_entity.pdbx_description
1 polymer ?
#
loop_
_entity_poly.entity_id
_entity_poly.type
_entity_poly.pdbx_seq_one_letter_code
_entity_poly.pdbx_strand_id
1 'polypeptide(L)'
;GLFRSEDISLYEITVPKDNAWEIMNELGNLNCMHFIDLNKDEQVFNLQYAMFIKRCEETEKKIESIQEECKRHGVPMRPPKSVDDFLDKLNTIRRVKKKANNLFLEEIEK
;
A
#
# COMPACT_ATOMS: atom_id res chain seq x y z
N GLY A 1 16.81 26.95 -17.63
CA GLY A 1 16.90 25.98 -18.73
C GLY A 1 15.83 24.94 -18.51
N LEU A 2 14.81 24.90 -19.37
CA LEU A 2 13.58 24.09 -19.19
C LEU A 2 13.65 22.69 -19.84
N PHE A 3 14.85 22.25 -20.29
CA PHE A 3 15.04 21.06 -21.12
C PHE A 3 16.18 20.15 -20.64
N ARG A 4 16.47 20.11 -19.34
CA ARG A 4 17.43 19.17 -18.77
C ARG A 4 16.73 18.26 -17.78
N SER A 5 17.21 17.03 -17.68
CA SER A 5 16.82 16.09 -16.64
C SER A 5 17.06 16.70 -15.26
N GLU A 6 16.24 16.33 -14.29
CA GLU A 6 16.49 16.61 -12.88
C GLU A 6 17.74 15.83 -12.41
N ASP A 7 18.49 16.41 -11.48
CA ASP A 7 19.62 15.74 -10.85
C ASP A 7 19.11 14.61 -9.94
N ILE A 8 19.72 13.43 -10.02
CA ILE A 8 19.35 12.24 -9.23
C ILE A 8 20.55 11.80 -8.40
N SER A 9 20.29 11.43 -7.14
CA SER A 9 21.28 10.87 -6.22
C SER A 9 20.90 9.45 -5.81
N LEU A 10 21.90 8.56 -5.71
CA LEU A 10 21.74 7.21 -5.20
C LEU A 10 22.02 7.18 -3.69
N TYR A 11 21.12 6.54 -2.95
CA TYR A 11 21.23 6.37 -1.50
C TYR A 11 21.14 4.88 -1.13
N GLU A 12 21.87 4.48 -0.10
CA GLU A 12 21.70 3.22 0.59
C GLU A 12 20.93 3.48 1.89
N ILE A 13 19.87 2.71 2.13
CA ILE A 13 18.98 2.90 3.28
C ILE A 13 18.97 1.63 4.11
N THR A 14 19.33 1.73 5.39
CA THR A 14 19.23 0.64 6.36
C THR A 14 17.98 0.83 7.20
N VAL A 15 17.05 -0.13 7.14
CA VAL A 15 15.74 -0.05 7.80
C VAL A 15 15.63 -1.14 8.86
N PRO A 16 15.39 -0.80 10.15
CA PRO A 16 15.05 -1.78 11.17
C PRO A 16 13.75 -2.52 10.80
N LYS A 17 13.75 -3.86 10.92
CA LYS A 17 12.61 -4.69 10.52
C LYS A 17 11.29 -4.28 11.19
N ASP A 18 11.35 -3.93 12.47
CA ASP A 18 10.18 -3.55 13.27
C ASP A 18 9.57 -2.21 12.81
N ASN A 19 10.37 -1.36 12.16
CA ASN A 19 9.95 -0.05 11.67
C ASN A 19 9.70 -0.04 10.15
N ALA A 20 9.86 -1.19 9.48
CA ALA A 20 9.80 -1.26 8.02
C ALA A 20 8.45 -0.77 7.47
N TRP A 21 7.34 -1.11 8.13
CA TRP A 21 6.01 -0.68 7.70
C TRP A 21 5.86 0.85 7.76
N GLU A 22 6.24 1.47 8.89
CA GLU A 22 6.10 2.92 9.09
C GLU A 22 7.02 3.69 8.16
N ILE A 23 8.29 3.29 8.06
CA ILE A 23 9.27 3.93 7.19
C ILE A 23 8.82 3.85 5.73
N MET A 24 8.42 2.66 5.25
CA MET A 24 7.96 2.52 3.86
C MET A 24 6.68 3.33 3.57
N ASN A 25 5.78 3.48 4.55
CA ASN A 25 4.60 4.33 4.41
C ASN A 25 4.99 5.81 4.24
N GLU A 26 5.91 6.31 5.07
CA GLU A 26 6.40 7.69 4.95
C GLU A 26 7.18 7.93 3.65
N LEU A 27 8.00 6.96 3.22
CA LEU A 27 8.70 7.06 1.94
C LEU A 27 7.71 7.08 0.76
N GLY A 28 6.64 6.29 0.83
CA GLY A 28 5.56 6.31 -0.16
C GLY A 28 4.85 7.67 -0.25
N ASN A 29 4.62 8.32 0.88
CA ASN A 29 4.00 9.65 0.93
C ASN A 29 4.87 10.74 0.27
N LEU A 30 6.21 10.60 0.31
CA LEU A 30 7.12 11.55 -0.33
C LEU A 30 7.06 11.47 -1.88
N ASN A 31 6.71 10.30 -2.43
CA ASN A 31 6.47 10.07 -3.85
C ASN A 31 7.59 10.57 -4.80
N CYS A 32 8.85 10.45 -4.38
CA CYS A 32 10.02 10.95 -5.11
C CYS A 32 11.17 9.94 -5.22
N MET A 33 10.89 8.66 -4.98
CA MET A 33 11.89 7.60 -4.89
C MET A 33 11.73 6.54 -5.97
N HIS A 34 12.86 6.01 -6.42
CA HIS A 34 12.95 4.84 -7.27
C HIS A 34 13.76 3.76 -6.55
N PHE A 35 13.15 2.59 -6.31
CA PHE A 35 13.82 1.47 -5.65
C PHE A 35 14.54 0.58 -6.67
N ILE A 36 15.78 0.23 -6.36
CA ILE A 36 16.57 -0.72 -7.15
C ILE A 36 16.35 -2.11 -6.57
N ASP A 37 15.98 -3.06 -7.41
CA ASP A 37 15.87 -4.47 -7.01
C ASP A 37 17.27 -5.05 -6.76
N LEU A 38 17.51 -5.43 -5.50
CA LEU A 38 18.73 -6.08 -5.04
C LEU A 38 18.63 -7.62 -5.05
N ASN A 39 17.43 -8.19 -5.27
CA ASN A 39 17.17 -9.64 -5.16
C ASN A 39 16.89 -10.28 -6.54
N LYS A 40 17.52 -9.78 -7.61
CA LYS A 40 17.23 -10.17 -9.01
C LYS A 40 17.38 -11.67 -9.29
N ASP A 41 18.23 -12.35 -8.54
CA ASP A 41 18.52 -13.78 -8.70
C ASP A 41 17.66 -14.65 -7.77
N GLU A 42 16.86 -14.05 -6.88
CA GLU A 42 15.97 -14.78 -5.99
C GLU A 42 14.60 -15.01 -6.63
N GLN A 43 14.06 -16.20 -6.39
CA GLN A 43 12.69 -16.51 -6.80
C GLN A 43 11.70 -15.77 -5.88
N VAL A 44 10.64 -15.22 -6.46
CA VAL A 44 9.65 -14.38 -5.76
C VAL A 44 9.13 -15.02 -4.47
N PHE A 45 8.91 -16.34 -4.44
CA PHE A 45 8.39 -17.04 -3.26
C PHE A 45 9.37 -17.11 -2.08
N ASN A 46 10.68 -16.93 -2.33
CA ASN A 46 11.70 -16.91 -1.29
C ASN A 46 11.84 -15.54 -0.63
N LEU A 47 11.28 -14.49 -1.25
CA LEU A 47 11.36 -13.13 -0.72
C LEU A 47 10.61 -13.02 0.61
N GLN A 48 11.19 -12.26 1.54
CA GLN A 48 10.70 -12.11 2.92
C GLN A 48 9.19 -11.76 3.02
N TYR A 49 8.66 -10.98 2.07
CA TYR A 49 7.28 -10.49 2.10
C TYR A 49 6.33 -11.20 1.14
N ALA A 50 6.76 -12.27 0.45
CA ALA A 50 5.96 -12.96 -0.56
C ALA A 50 4.59 -13.43 -0.03
N MET A 51 4.56 -13.97 1.20
CA MET A 51 3.32 -14.39 1.85
C MET A 51 2.38 -13.22 2.17
N PHE A 52 2.90 -12.04 2.48
CA PHE A 52 2.08 -10.85 2.71
C PHE A 52 1.48 -10.33 1.41
N ILE A 53 2.21 -10.37 0.30
CA ILE A 53 1.67 -10.04 -1.02
C ILE A 53 0.53 -10.98 -1.39
N LYS A 54 0.73 -12.29 -1.21
CA LYS A 54 -0.33 -13.28 -1.45
C LYS A 54 -1.59 -13.02 -0.60
N ARG A 55 -1.44 -12.64 0.68
CA ARG A 55 -2.58 -12.25 1.54
C ARG A 55 -3.33 -11.03 1.01
N CYS A 56 -2.61 -10.03 0.50
CA CYS A 56 -3.21 -8.88 -0.15
C CYS A 56 -4.01 -9.28 -1.40
N GLU A 57 -3.45 -10.14 -2.27
CA GLU A 57 -4.13 -10.64 -3.47
C GLU A 57 -5.42 -11.42 -3.12
N GLU A 58 -5.39 -12.23 -2.06
CA GLU A 58 -6.58 -12.95 -1.58
C GLU A 58 -7.64 -11.99 -1.04
N THR A 59 -7.23 -10.93 -0.34
CA THR A 59 -8.14 -9.90 0.18
C THR A 59 -8.73 -9.07 -0.95
N GLU A 60 -7.95 -8.74 -1.97
CA GLU A 60 -8.42 -8.03 -3.17
C GLU A 60 -9.54 -8.81 -3.87
N LYS A 61 -9.37 -10.12 -4.08
CA LYS A 61 -10.41 -10.99 -4.67
C LYS A 61 -11.71 -11.00 -3.86
N LYS A 62 -11.62 -10.94 -2.53
CA LYS A 62 -12.82 -10.82 -1.66
C LYS A 62 -13.51 -9.47 -1.88
N ILE A 63 -12.74 -8.38 -1.96
CA ILE A 63 -13.27 -7.04 -2.23
C ILE A 63 -13.94 -6.99 -3.59
N GLU A 64 -13.35 -7.57 -4.63
CA GLU A 64 -13.94 -7.67 -5.98
C GLU A 64 -15.28 -8.42 -5.93
N SER A 65 -15.33 -9.55 -5.23
CA SER A 65 -16.56 -10.33 -5.06
C SER A 65 -17.67 -9.53 -4.37
N ILE A 66 -17.33 -8.73 -3.35
CA ILE A 66 -18.27 -7.83 -2.67
C ILE A 66 -18.75 -6.73 -3.63
N GLN A 67 -17.86 -6.14 -4.42
CA GLN A 67 -18.22 -5.12 -5.40
C GLN A 67 -19.20 -5.67 -6.45
N GLU A 68 -19.00 -6.91 -6.90
CA GLU A 68 -19.93 -7.58 -7.81
C GLU A 68 -21.30 -7.82 -7.18
N GLU A 69 -21.35 -8.30 -5.93
CA GLU A 69 -22.61 -8.45 -5.18
C GLU A 69 -23.32 -7.10 -5.02
N CYS A 70 -22.61 -6.05 -4.61
CA CYS A 70 -23.18 -4.70 -4.52
C CYS A 70 -23.78 -4.25 -5.85
N LYS A 71 -23.11 -4.51 -6.96
CA LYS A 71 -23.63 -4.21 -8.30
C LYS A 71 -24.88 -5.04 -8.64
N ARG A 72 -24.89 -6.34 -8.30
CA ARG A 72 -26.05 -7.23 -8.50
C ARG A 72 -27.29 -6.74 -7.74
N HIS A 73 -27.12 -6.24 -6.52
CA HIS A 73 -28.21 -5.79 -5.65
C HIS A 73 -28.51 -4.29 -5.73
N GLY A 74 -27.85 -3.56 -6.65
CA GLY A 74 -28.05 -2.12 -6.81
C GLY A 74 -27.55 -1.27 -5.63
N VAL A 75 -26.62 -1.79 -4.83
CA VAL A 75 -25.99 -1.05 -3.72
C VAL A 75 -24.91 -0.13 -4.29
N PRO A 76 -25.03 1.20 -4.13
CA PRO A 76 -24.07 2.14 -4.70
C PRO A 76 -22.75 2.13 -3.93
N MET A 77 -21.67 1.72 -4.61
CA MET A 77 -20.31 1.81 -4.10
C MET A 77 -19.67 3.15 -4.50
N ARG A 78 -19.00 3.82 -3.55
CA ARG A 78 -18.31 5.10 -3.79
C ARG A 78 -16.80 4.93 -3.59
N PRO A 79 -16.03 4.63 -4.65
CA PRO A 79 -14.58 4.57 -4.54
C PRO A 79 -14.01 5.96 -4.22
N PRO A 80 -12.81 6.03 -3.63
CA PRO A 80 -12.10 7.30 -3.48
C PRO A 80 -11.78 7.91 -4.85
N LYS A 81 -11.82 9.24 -4.94
CA LYS A 81 -11.61 9.97 -6.21
C LYS A 81 -10.14 10.08 -6.61
N SER A 82 -9.26 10.08 -5.61
CA SER A 82 -7.81 10.17 -5.77
C SER A 82 -7.13 9.45 -4.62
N VAL A 83 -5.81 9.28 -4.73
CA VAL A 83 -4.98 8.77 -3.63
C VAL A 83 -5.09 9.69 -2.41
N ASP A 84 -5.09 11.01 -2.59
CA ASP A 84 -5.25 11.96 -1.49
C ASP A 84 -6.61 11.80 -0.76
N ASP A 85 -7.71 11.68 -1.51
CA ASP A 85 -9.04 11.44 -0.93
C ASP A 85 -9.10 10.10 -0.19
N PHE A 86 -8.38 9.08 -0.66
CA PHE A 86 -8.23 7.82 0.05
C PHE A 86 -7.45 7.98 1.36
N LEU A 87 -6.31 8.68 1.32
CA LEU A 87 -5.46 8.93 2.50
C LEU A 87 -6.20 9.76 3.56
N ASP A 88 -6.98 10.76 3.15
CA ASP A 88 -7.82 11.57 4.04
C ASP A 88 -8.90 10.73 4.75
N LYS A 89 -9.54 9.82 4.00
CA LYS A 89 -10.51 8.87 4.57
C LYS A 89 -9.85 7.88 5.51
N LEU A 90 -8.69 7.34 5.15
CA LEU A 90 -7.91 6.46 6.03
C LEU A 90 -7.54 7.15 7.35
N ASN A 91 -7.06 8.39 7.29
CA ASN A 91 -6.76 9.19 8.47
C ASN A 91 -8.00 9.44 9.34
N THR A 92 -9.16 9.64 8.71
CA THR A 92 -10.43 9.77 9.42
C THR A 92 -10.80 8.47 10.13
N ILE A 93 -10.72 7.33 9.44
CA ILE A 93 -10.99 5.99 10.01
C ILE A 93 -10.04 5.70 11.18
N ARG A 94 -8.75 6.03 11.06
CA ARG A 94 -7.75 5.93 12.14
C ARG A 94 -8.20 6.65 13.40
N ARG A 95 -8.67 7.89 13.26
CA ARG A 95 -9.16 8.70 14.38
C ARG A 95 -10.43 8.11 15.00
N VAL A 96 -11.38 7.68 14.18
CA VAL A 96 -12.67 7.13 14.65
C VAL A 96 -12.49 5.77 15.32
N LYS A 97 -11.76 4.86 14.70
CA LYS A 97 -11.53 3.50 15.22
C LYS A 97 -10.49 3.43 16.34
N LYS A 98 -9.71 4.50 16.58
CA LYS A 98 -8.58 4.53 17.53
C LYS A 98 -7.62 3.34 17.34
N LYS A 99 -7.36 2.98 16.08
CA LYS A 99 -6.51 1.84 15.70
C LYS A 99 -5.44 2.29 14.73
N ALA A 100 -4.27 1.66 14.83
CA ALA A 100 -3.15 1.93 13.96
C ALA A 100 -3.41 1.39 12.54
N ASN A 101 -2.91 2.12 11.54
CA ASN A 101 -3.15 1.82 10.12
C ASN A 101 -2.64 0.44 9.70
N ASN A 102 -1.51 0.01 10.26
CA ASN A 102 -0.91 -1.30 10.00
C ASN A 102 -1.79 -2.48 10.43
N LEU A 103 -2.82 -2.25 11.25
CA LEU A 103 -3.77 -3.28 11.69
C LEU A 103 -5.04 -3.35 10.82
N PHE A 104 -5.23 -2.41 9.88
CA PHE A 104 -6.47 -2.36 9.10
C PHE A 104 -6.63 -3.54 8.15
N LEU A 105 -5.54 -4.06 7.57
CA LEU A 105 -5.63 -5.21 6.69
C LEU A 105 -6.21 -6.43 7.45
N GLU A 106 -5.77 -6.66 8.69
CA GLU A 106 -6.29 -7.73 9.54
C GLU A 106 -7.77 -7.54 9.92
N GLU A 107 -8.29 -6.31 9.88
CA GLU A 107 -9.73 -6.07 10.08
C GLU A 107 -10.54 -6.34 8.81
N ILE A 108 -9.99 -6.04 7.64
CA ILE A 108 -10.65 -6.28 6.35
C ILE A 108 -10.67 -7.78 6.04
N GLU A 109 -9.65 -8.52 6.48
CA GLU A 109 -9.57 -9.98 6.32
C GLU A 109 -10.62 -10.75 7.14
N LYS A 110 -11.19 -10.15 8.20
CA LYS A 110 -12.22 -10.74 9.09
C LYS A 110 -13.62 -10.64 8.51
#